data_AF-A0A640W6C5-F1
#
_entry.id   AF-A0A640W6C5-F1
#
_cell.length_a   1.000
_cell.length_b   1.000
_cell.length_c   1.000
_cell.angle_alpha   90.00
_cell.angle_beta   90.00
_cell.angle_gamma   90.00
#
_symmetry.space_group_name_H-M   'P 1'
#
loop_
_entity.id
_entity.type
_entity.pdbx_description
1 polymer ?
#
loop_
_entity_poly.entity_id
_entity_poly.type
_entity_poly.pdbx_seq_one_letter_code
_entity_poly.pdbx_strand_id
1 'polypeptide(L)'
;MGGEKPGGIVVLAVLYIIEGLFGIAYGAMMIGGGGMLGFTGLGIAGSLLIGMGAIVLIIGLIDFAVAYGLWNLQSWARTAAIIFAIIGLLGFPIGTIISIIILWYLFKPEIKEAFGQQ
;
A
#
# COMPACT_ATOMS: atom_id res chain seq x y z
N MET A 1 3.40 21.36 -20.97
CA MET A 1 4.08 20.33 -21.77
C MET A 1 3.96 19.01 -21.03
N GLY A 2 2.91 18.23 -21.31
CA GLY A 2 2.71 16.92 -20.69
C GLY A 2 3.55 15.89 -21.44
N GLY A 3 4.83 15.74 -21.07
CA GLY A 3 5.59 14.57 -21.47
C GLY A 3 4.88 13.34 -20.92
N GLU A 4 4.74 12.29 -21.73
CA GLU A 4 4.19 11.02 -21.25
C GLU A 4 4.96 10.59 -19.99
N LYS A 5 4.23 10.35 -18.90
CA LYS A 5 4.86 9.88 -17.66
C LYS A 5 5.50 8.51 -17.94
N PRO A 6 6.71 8.23 -17.41
CA PRO A 6 7.35 6.94 -17.61
C PRO A 6 6.38 5.81 -17.24
N GLY A 7 6.24 4.81 -18.11
CA GLY A 7 5.25 3.74 -17.93
C GLY A 7 5.36 3.04 -16.57
N GLY A 8 6.58 2.90 -16.03
CA GLY A 8 6.77 2.32 -14.70
C GLY A 8 6.19 3.15 -13.55
N ILE A 9 6.09 4.48 -13.66
CA ILE A 9 5.40 5.32 -12.66
C ILE A 9 3.89 5.03 -12.66
N VAL A 10 3.31 4.85 -13.84
CA VAL A 10 1.90 4.47 -13.98
C VAL A 10 1.65 3.11 -13.36
N VAL A 11 2.50 2.13 -13.64
CA VAL A 11 2.43 0.79 -13.03
C VAL A 11 2.51 0.88 -11.52
N LEU A 12 3.49 1.60 -10.97
CA LEU A 12 3.64 1.77 -9.53
C LEU A 12 2.42 2.43 -8.88
N ALA A 13 1.89 3.51 -9.47
CA ALA A 13 0.71 4.18 -8.95
C ALA A 13 -0.52 3.25 -8.95
N VAL A 14 -0.72 2.46 -10.01
CA VAL A 14 -1.80 1.48 -10.08
C VAL A 14 -1.64 0.38 -9.04
N LEU A 15 -0.43 -0.13 -8.83
CA LEU A 15 -0.17 -1.16 -7.82
C LEU A 15 -0.50 -0.64 -6.40
N TYR A 16 -0.08 0.57 -6.05
CA TYR A 16 -0.43 1.17 -4.75
C TYR A 16 -1.93 1.45 -4.60
N ILE A 17 -2.61 1.86 -5.67
CA ILE A 17 -4.09 2.00 -5.64
C ILE A 17 -4.75 0.64 -5.36
N ILE A 18 -4.27 -0.42 -6.01
CA ILE A 18 -4.79 -1.78 -5.81
C ILE A 18 -4.53 -2.24 -4.37
N GLU A 19 -3.31 -2.08 -3.85
CA GLU A 19 -2.97 -2.38 -2.45
C GLU A 19 -3.87 -1.59 -1.48
N GLY A 20 -4.08 -0.30 -1.74
CA GLY A 20 -4.96 0.55 -0.93
C GLY A 20 -6.41 0.06 -0.92
N LEU A 21 -6.95 -0.32 -2.08
CA LEU A 21 -8.30 -0.88 -2.18
C LEU A 21 -8.44 -2.19 -1.40
N PHE A 22 -7.47 -3.09 -1.53
CA PHE A 22 -7.45 -4.35 -0.77
C PHE A 22 -7.30 -4.09 0.73
N GLY A 23 -6.44 -3.16 1.13
CA GLY A 23 -6.23 -2.77 2.52
C GLY A 23 -7.51 -2.21 3.15
N ILE A 24 -8.20 -1.30 2.47
CA ILE A 24 -9.48 -0.76 2.94
C ILE A 24 -10.52 -1.87 3.07
N ALA A 25 -10.70 -2.71 2.03
CA ALA A 25 -11.69 -3.78 2.05
C ALA A 25 -11.41 -4.78 3.18
N TYR A 26 -10.17 -5.24 3.29
CA TYR A 26 -9.76 -6.21 4.31
C TYR A 26 -9.83 -5.62 5.72
N GLY A 27 -9.37 -4.39 5.92
CA GLY A 27 -9.46 -3.69 7.20
C GLY A 27 -10.91 -3.49 7.65
N ALA A 28 -11.82 -3.10 6.74
CA ALA A 28 -13.24 -2.99 7.02
C ALA A 28 -13.87 -4.35 7.39
N MET A 29 -13.51 -5.43 6.69
CA MET A 29 -13.94 -6.78 7.03
C MET A 29 -13.47 -7.21 8.42
N MET A 30 -12.22 -6.90 8.81
CA MET A 30 -11.70 -7.20 10.14
C MET A 30 -12.44 -6.43 11.24
N ILE A 31 -12.75 -5.15 11.01
CA ILE A 31 -13.54 -4.35 11.95
C ILE A 31 -14.95 -4.93 12.12
N GLY A 32 -15.63 -5.23 11.02
CA GLY A 32 -16.96 -5.86 11.07
C GLY A 32 -16.94 -7.24 11.76
N GLY A 33 -15.95 -8.07 11.41
CA GLY A 33 -15.73 -9.38 12.04
C GLY A 33 -15.43 -9.28 13.53
N GLY A 34 -14.59 -8.33 13.95
CA GLY A 34 -14.27 -8.11 15.36
C GLY A 34 -15.47 -7.63 16.16
N GLY A 35 -16.33 -6.80 15.55
CA GLY A 35 -17.62 -6.42 16.12
C GLY A 35 -18.51 -7.64 16.37
N MET A 36 -18.64 -8.54 15.38
CA MET A 36 -19.41 -9.78 15.53
C MET A 36 -18.86 -10.69 16.64
N LEU A 37 -17.54 -10.85 16.74
CA LEU A 37 -16.90 -11.64 17.81
C LEU A 37 -17.15 -11.04 19.21
N GLY A 38 -17.32 -9.73 19.32
CA GLY A 38 -17.73 -9.08 20.57
C GLY A 38 -19.08 -9.58 21.07
N PHE A 39 -20.04 -9.81 20.18
CA PHE A 39 -21.38 -10.31 20.53
C PHE A 39 -21.42 -11.80 20.92
N THR A 40 -20.39 -12.59 20.56
CA THR A 40 -20.32 -14.02 20.91
C THR A 40 -19.65 -14.28 22.27
N GLY A 41 -19.30 -13.23 23.01
CA GLY A 41 -18.59 -13.32 24.29
C GLY A 41 -17.06 -13.34 24.16
N LEU A 42 -16.51 -13.24 22.94
CA LEU A 42 -15.08 -13.19 22.67
C LEU A 42 -14.53 -11.75 22.60
N GLY A 43 -14.94 -10.90 23.56
CA GLY A 43 -14.72 -9.45 23.52
C GLY A 43 -13.26 -9.00 23.38
N ILE A 44 -12.31 -9.69 24.03
CA ILE A 44 -10.87 -9.38 23.91
C ILE A 44 -10.38 -9.66 22.48
N ALA A 45 -10.70 -10.83 21.94
CA ALA A 45 -10.32 -11.20 20.57
C ALA A 45 -10.96 -10.26 19.53
N GLY A 46 -12.25 -9.91 19.72
CA GLY A 46 -12.95 -8.95 18.88
C GLY A 46 -12.31 -7.56 18.91
N SER A 47 -11.93 -7.06 20.10
CA SER A 47 -11.28 -5.74 20.24
C SER A 47 -9.90 -5.70 19.60
N LEU A 48 -9.10 -6.76 19.75
CA LEU A 48 -7.81 -6.89 19.07
C LEU A 48 -7.98 -6.90 17.55
N LEU A 49 -8.97 -7.65 17.04
CA LEU A 49 -9.23 -7.73 15.61
C LEU A 49 -9.68 -6.38 15.03
N ILE A 50 -10.52 -5.62 15.75
CA ILE A 50 -10.90 -4.25 15.38
C ILE A 50 -9.67 -3.34 15.32
N GLY A 51 -8.80 -3.39 16.34
CA GLY A 51 -7.57 -2.59 16.37
C GLY A 51 -6.66 -2.87 15.18
N MET A 52 -6.46 -4.16 14.85
CA MET A 52 -5.70 -4.56 13.67
C MET A 52 -6.37 -4.10 12.37
N GLY A 53 -7.69 -4.25 12.25
CA GLY A 53 -8.45 -3.80 11.09
C GLY A 53 -8.36 -2.29 10.86
N ALA A 54 -8.38 -1.49 11.93
CA ALA A 54 -8.19 -0.05 11.86
C ALA A 54 -6.78 0.33 11.36
N ILE A 55 -5.74 -0.35 11.84
CA ILE A 55 -4.36 -0.14 11.35
C ILE A 55 -4.27 -0.45 9.85
N VAL A 56 -4.81 -1.59 9.41
CA VAL A 56 -4.81 -1.99 8.00
C VAL A 56 -5.59 -1.01 7.14
N LEU A 57 -6.74 -0.53 7.61
CA LEU A 57 -7.53 0.47 6.90
C LEU A 57 -6.76 1.79 6.73
N ILE A 58 -6.06 2.24 7.77
CA ILE A 58 -5.21 3.45 7.71
C ILE A 58 -4.08 3.25 6.71
N ILE A 59 -3.41 2.09 6.71
CA ILE A 59 -2.37 1.78 5.72
C ILE A 59 -2.95 1.84 4.31
N GLY A 60 -4.12 1.23 4.07
CA GLY A 60 -4.77 1.28 2.77
C GLY A 60 -5.09 2.71 2.30
N LEU A 61 -5.43 3.63 3.21
CA LEU A 61 -5.60 5.05 2.89
C LEU A 61 -4.26 5.74 2.57
N ILE A 62 -3.19 5.40 3.29
CA ILE A 62 -1.83 5.93 3.04
C ILE A 62 -1.34 5.50 1.66
N ASP A 63 -1.67 4.29 1.20
CA ASP A 63 -1.27 3.80 -0.13
C ASP A 63 -1.80 4.69 -1.26
N PHE A 64 -3.00 5.28 -1.12
CA PHE A 64 -3.49 6.29 -2.07
C PHE A 64 -2.65 7.57 -2.05
N ALA A 65 -2.22 8.01 -0.87
CA ALA A 65 -1.32 9.16 -0.77
C ALA A 65 0.03 8.85 -1.43
N VAL A 66 0.57 7.64 -1.25
CA VAL A 66 1.79 7.18 -1.93
C VAL A 66 1.57 7.13 -3.45
N ALA A 67 0.48 6.56 -3.94
CA ALA A 67 0.14 6.54 -5.36
C ALA A 67 0.06 7.96 -5.94
N TYR A 68 -0.60 8.89 -5.25
CA TYR A 68 -0.67 10.30 -5.64
C TYR A 68 0.73 10.95 -5.65
N GLY A 69 1.54 10.68 -4.63
CA GLY A 69 2.91 11.17 -4.55
C GLY A 69 3.78 10.66 -5.71
N LEU A 70 3.70 9.37 -6.02
CA LEU A 70 4.41 8.73 -7.13
C LEU A 70 3.96 9.30 -8.48
N TRP A 71 2.66 9.46 -8.68
CA TRP A 71 2.08 10.04 -9.90
C TRP A 71 2.57 11.47 -10.15
N ASN A 72 2.84 12.23 -9.09
CA ASN A 72 3.33 13.60 -9.16
C ASN A 72 4.85 13.72 -8.98
N LEU A 73 5.59 12.60 -9.02
CA LEU A 73 7.06 12.53 -8.90
C LEU A 73 7.59 13.25 -7.64
N GLN A 74 6.85 13.18 -6.55
CA GLN A 74 7.24 13.79 -5.28
C GLN A 74 8.38 12.98 -4.64
N SER A 75 9.45 13.63 -4.19
CA SER A 75 10.65 12.97 -3.65
C SER A 75 10.36 12.08 -2.44
N TRP A 76 9.42 12.48 -1.57
CA TRP A 76 9.02 11.69 -0.40
C TRP A 76 8.29 10.39 -0.76
N ALA A 77 7.60 10.36 -1.91
CA ALA A 77 6.74 9.26 -2.31
C ALA A 77 7.54 8.01 -2.68
N ARG A 78 8.71 8.19 -3.30
CA ARG A 78 9.62 7.09 -3.61
C ARG A 78 10.14 6.41 -2.34
N THR A 79 10.56 7.21 -1.36
CA THR A 79 11.05 6.67 -0.08
C THR A 79 9.93 5.97 0.69
N ALA A 80 8.73 6.56 0.73
CA ALA A 80 7.57 5.93 1.33
C ALA A 80 7.26 4.60 0.62
N ALA A 81 7.20 4.57 -0.70
CA ALA A 81 6.93 3.37 -1.47
C ALA A 81 7.96 2.25 -1.18
N ILE A 82 9.25 2.57 -1.07
CA ILE A 82 10.26 1.56 -0.69
C ILE A 82 9.97 0.97 0.70
N ILE A 83 9.66 1.83 1.69
CA ILE A 83 9.38 1.39 3.06
C ILE A 83 8.12 0.51 3.09
N PHE A 84 7.02 0.96 2.46
CA PHE A 84 5.77 0.22 2.43
C PHE A 84 5.89 -1.09 1.67
N ALA A 85 6.63 -1.13 0.56
CA ALA A 85 6.88 -2.38 -0.16
C ALA A 85 7.73 -3.36 0.68
N ILE A 86 8.71 -2.89 1.46
CA ILE A 86 9.45 -3.78 2.38
C ILE A 86 8.51 -4.37 3.43
N ILE A 87 7.61 -3.57 4.00
CA ILE A 87 6.59 -4.05 4.96
C ILE A 87 5.65 -5.04 4.28
N GLY A 88 5.22 -4.75 3.05
CA GLY A 88 4.31 -5.58 2.26
C GLY A 88 4.88 -6.95 1.90
N LEU A 89 6.21 -7.15 1.95
CA LEU A 89 6.83 -8.48 1.82
C LEU A 89 6.32 -9.48 2.86
N LEU A 90 5.84 -9.02 4.02
CA LEU A 90 5.26 -9.85 5.08
C LEU A 90 3.84 -10.35 4.73
N GLY A 91 3.17 -9.76 3.74
CA GLY A 91 1.81 -10.09 3.30
C GLY A 91 1.70 -11.33 2.41
N PHE A 92 2.39 -12.41 2.76
CA PHE A 92 2.51 -13.60 1.92
C PHE A 92 1.18 -14.30 1.60
N PRO A 93 0.96 -14.80 0.37
CA PRO A 93 1.85 -14.73 -0.80
C PRO A 93 1.63 -13.49 -1.68
N ILE A 94 0.41 -12.93 -1.68
CA ILE A 94 0.00 -11.92 -2.65
C ILE A 94 0.75 -10.60 -2.43
N GLY A 95 0.78 -10.11 -1.18
CA GLY A 95 1.49 -8.88 -0.82
C GLY A 95 2.98 -8.99 -1.13
N THR A 96 3.59 -10.15 -0.90
CA THR A 96 4.99 -10.40 -1.25
C THR A 96 5.25 -10.25 -2.76
N ILE A 97 4.41 -10.84 -3.61
CA ILE A 97 4.56 -10.74 -5.07
C ILE A 97 4.44 -9.28 -5.52
N ILE A 98 3.40 -8.57 -5.07
CA ILE A 98 3.18 -7.17 -5.44
C ILE A 98 4.34 -6.29 -4.97
N SER A 99 4.77 -6.47 -3.72
CA SER A 99 5.89 -5.74 -3.12
C SER A 99 7.22 -5.97 -3.83
N ILE A 100 7.51 -7.20 -4.28
CA ILE A 100 8.69 -7.50 -5.10
C ILE A 100 8.62 -6.74 -6.43
N ILE A 101 7.46 -6.74 -7.09
CA ILE A 101 7.27 -6.02 -8.35
C ILE A 101 7.48 -4.51 -8.13
N ILE A 102 6.88 -3.93 -7.09
CA ILE A 102 7.03 -2.52 -6.73
C ILE A 102 8.51 -2.17 -6.52
N LEU A 103 9.22 -2.92 -5.68
CA LEU A 103 10.65 -2.70 -5.42
C LEU A 103 11.44 -2.78 -6.73
N TRP A 104 11.22 -3.82 -7.53
CA TRP A 104 11.91 -3.98 -8.80
C TRP A 104 11.71 -2.78 -9.74
N TYR A 105 10.49 -2.24 -9.86
CA TYR A 105 10.23 -1.04 -10.64
C TYR A 105 10.89 0.22 -10.04
N LEU A 106 10.83 0.42 -8.72
CA LEU A 106 11.41 1.60 -8.05
C LEU A 106 12.93 1.72 -8.18
N PHE A 107 13.62 0.62 -8.48
CA PHE A 107 15.07 0.58 -8.69
C PHE A 107 15.49 0.62 -10.16
N LYS A 108 14.56 0.63 -11.12
CA LYS A 108 14.87 0.81 -12.55
C LYS A 108 15.51 2.19 -12.81
N PRO A 109 16.49 2.28 -13.72
CA PRO A 109 17.14 3.56 -14.06
C PRO A 109 16.13 4.62 -14.51
N GLU A 110 15.19 4.27 -15.39
CA GLU A 110 14.18 5.21 -15.90
C GLU A 110 13.35 5.86 -14.79
N ILE A 111 13.11 5.12 -13.70
CA ILE A 111 12.35 5.61 -12.54
C ILE A 111 13.22 6.48 -11.65
N LYS A 112 14.48 6.10 -11.39
CA LYS A 112 15.41 6.95 -10.65
C LYS A 112 15.59 8.30 -11.34
N GLU A 113 15.78 8.29 -12.66
CA GLU A 113 15.90 9.50 -13.48
C GLU A 113 14.64 10.37 -13.39
N ALA A 114 13.45 9.75 -13.40
CA ALA A 114 12.18 10.47 -13.23
C ALA A 114 12.05 11.20 -11.89
N PHE A 115 12.71 10.71 -10.83
CA PHE A 115 12.81 11.37 -9.53
C PHE A 115 14.04 12.29 -9.40
N GLY A 116 14.77 12.55 -10.49
CA GLY A 116 15.95 13.41 -10.51
C GLY A 116 17.21 12.77 -9.90
N GLN A 117 17.26 11.42 -9.83
CA GLN A 117 18.40 10.67 -9.32
C GLN A 117 19.14 10.02 -10.50
N GLN A 118 20.45 10.29 -10.62
CA GLN A 118 21.36 9.64 -11.58
C GLN A 118 21.84 8.29 -11.05
#